data_AF-A0A9E5BZ82-F1
#
_entry.id   AF-A0A9E5BZ82-F1
#
_cell.length_a   1.000
_cell.length_b   1.000
_cell.length_c   1.000
_cell.angle_alpha   90.00
_cell.angle_beta   90.00
_cell.angle_gamma   90.00
#
_symmetry.space_group_name_H-M   'P 1'
#
loop_
_entity.id
_entity.type
_entity.pdbx_description
1 polymer ?
#
loop_
_entity_poly.entity_id
_entity_poly.type
_entity_poly.pdbx_seq_one_letter_code
_entity_poly.pdbx_strand_id
1 'polypeptide(L)' 'ERSDVAVVPAAGVIGEAMLAIVLAEACLEKFGGDHIDETLRNYHAYLKTIGPRGGTAAPPADEETTEV' A
#
# COMPACT_ATOMS: atom_id res chain seq x y z
N GLU A 1 -7.32 6.65 37.20
CA GLU A 1 -6.51 5.59 36.57
C GLU A 1 -7.36 4.80 35.60
N ARG A 2 -6.75 4.20 34.56
CA ARG A 2 -7.42 3.23 33.68
C ARG A 2 -7.34 1.84 34.29
N SER A 3 -8.45 1.09 34.27
CA SER A 3 -8.56 -0.27 34.85
C SER A 3 -8.82 -1.34 33.78
N ASP A 4 -8.35 -1.10 32.55
CA ASP A 4 -8.59 -1.98 31.41
C ASP A 4 -7.73 -3.26 31.54
N VAL A 5 -8.37 -4.44 31.42
CA VAL A 5 -7.68 -5.74 31.48
C VAL A 5 -6.89 -6.03 30.19
N ALA A 6 -7.34 -5.52 29.03
CA ALA A 6 -6.62 -5.67 27.76
C ALA A 6 -6.92 -4.52 26.77
N VAL A 7 -5.86 -3.88 26.26
CA VAL A 7 -5.92 -2.80 25.22
C VAL A 7 -5.44 -3.32 23.84
N VAL A 8 -5.09 -4.61 23.74
CA VAL A 8 -4.46 -5.22 22.56
C VAL A 8 -5.26 -5.03 21.26
N PRO A 9 -6.61 -5.16 21.22
CA PRO A 9 -7.35 -4.92 19.98
C PRO A 9 -7.28 -3.46 19.51
N ALA A 10 -7.35 -2.50 20.44
CA ALA A 10 -7.22 -1.08 20.12
C ALA A 10 -5.78 -0.71 19.71
N ALA A 11 -4.78 -1.36 20.29
CA ALA A 11 -3.39 -1.22 19.89
C ALA A 11 -3.14 -1.72 18.45
N GLY A 12 -3.90 -2.72 17.97
CA GLY A 12 -3.86 -3.19 16.59
C GLY A 12 -4.20 -2.08 15.58
N VAL A 13 -5.31 -1.36 15.81
CA VAL A 13 -5.74 -0.24 14.94
C VAL A 13 -4.69 0.87 14.90
N ILE A 14 -4.09 1.17 16.05
CA ILE A 14 -3.00 2.17 16.12
C ILE A 14 -1.79 1.66 15.34
N GLY A 15 -1.43 0.38 15.48
CA GLY A 15 -0.33 -0.23 14.75
C GLY A 15 -0.51 -0.15 13.23
N GLU A 16 -1.70 -0.46 12.72
CA GLU A 16 -2.02 -0.36 11.29
C GLU A 16 -1.94 1.08 10.79
N ALA A 17 -2.46 2.04 11.55
CA ALA A 17 -2.39 3.46 11.20
C ALA A 17 -0.94 3.97 11.14
N MET A 18 -0.12 3.63 12.14
CA MET A 18 1.29 4.00 12.18
C MET A 18 2.09 3.34 11.04
N LEU A 19 1.77 2.09 10.71
CA LEU A 19 2.37 1.39 9.56
C LEU A 19 2.00 2.06 8.24
N ALA A 20 0.73 2.44 8.05
CA ALA A 20 0.26 3.11 6.85
C ALA A 20 0.98 4.44 6.60
N ILE A 21 1.27 5.20 7.66
CA ILE A 21 2.04 6.45 7.56
C ILE A 21 3.46 6.17 7.05
N VAL A 22 4.17 5.22 7.67
CA VAL A 22 5.55 4.89 7.28
C VAL A 22 5.61 4.34 5.85
N LEU A 23 4.64 3.52 5.45
CA LEU A 23 4.56 3.02 4.09
C LEU A 23 4.26 4.14 3.09
N ALA A 24 3.38 5.08 3.43
CA ALA A 24 3.07 6.22 2.57
C ALA A 24 4.31 7.11 2.37
N GLU A 25 5.05 7.40 3.44
CA GLU A 25 6.32 8.14 3.37
C GLU A 25 7.34 7.42 2.47
N ALA A 26 7.55 6.12 2.68
CA ALA A 26 8.47 5.33 1.86
C ALA A 26 8.04 5.27 0.38
N CYS A 27 6.74 5.20 0.11
CA CYS A 27 6.20 5.25 -1.26
C CYS A 27 6.44 6.62 -1.90
N LEU A 28 6.21 7.72 -1.20
CA LEU A 28 6.46 9.06 -1.70
C LEU A 28 7.95 9.34 -1.87
N GLU A 29 8.82 8.85 -0.98
CA GLU A 29 10.27 8.96 -1.13
C GLU A 29 10.77 8.21 -2.38
N LYS A 30 10.21 7.03 -2.66
CA LYS A 30 10.61 6.21 -3.81
C LYS A 30 10.04 6.68 -5.13
N PHE A 31 8.74 6.99 -5.18
CA PHE A 31 8.01 7.26 -6.42
C PHE A 31 7.78 8.74 -6.67
N GLY A 32 7.88 9.58 -5.62
CA GLY A 32 7.65 11.02 -5.71
C GLY A 32 6.27 11.38 -6.23
N GLY A 33 6.19 12.58 -6.80
CA GLY A 33 4.99 13.14 -7.43
C GLY A 33 4.24 14.08 -6.50
N ASP A 34 3.74 15.17 -7.09
CA ASP A 34 2.95 16.16 -6.37
C ASP A 34 1.44 15.85 -6.48
N HIS A 35 1.06 14.90 -7.33
CA HIS A 35 -0.31 14.46 -7.58
C HIS A 35 -0.40 12.94 -7.55
N ILE A 36 -1.52 12.40 -7.06
CA ILE A 36 -1.69 10.95 -6.90
C ILE A 36 -1.55 10.19 -8.23
N ASP A 37 -2.06 10.76 -9.33
CA ASP A 37 -1.95 10.18 -10.66
C ASP A 37 -0.49 10.12 -11.16
N GLU A 38 0.36 11.03 -10.72
CA GLU A 38 1.79 11.01 -11.03
C GLU A 38 2.50 9.90 -10.24
N THR A 39 2.27 9.82 -8.94
CA THR A 39 2.81 8.77 -8.08
C THR A 39 2.40 7.38 -8.59
N LEU A 40 1.14 7.19 -9.00
CA LEU A 40 0.64 5.94 -9.56
C LEU A 40 1.29 5.59 -10.90
N ARG A 41 1.46 6.56 -11.81
CA ARG A 41 2.18 6.34 -13.07
C ARG A 41 3.63 5.91 -12.82
N ASN A 42 4.33 6.55 -11.89
CA ASN A 42 5.72 6.21 -11.52
C ASN A 42 5.81 4.80 -10.91
N TYR A 43 4.86 4.45 -10.03
CA TYR A 43 4.74 3.11 -9.47
C TYR A 43 4.53 2.04 -10.55
N HIS A 44 3.57 2.23 -11.45
CA HIS A 44 3.32 1.28 -12.54
C HIS A 44 4.49 1.17 -13.52
N ALA A 45 5.16 2.28 -13.82
CA ALA A 45 6.38 2.26 -14.63
C ALA A 45 7.46 1.41 -13.96
N TYR A 46 7.67 1.57 -12.65
CA TYR A 46 8.61 0.75 -11.89
C TYR A 46 8.26 -0.74 -11.93
N LEU A 47 6.99 -1.12 -11.74
CA LEU A 47 6.56 -2.51 -11.84
C LEU A 47 6.91 -3.15 -13.19
N LYS A 48 6.78 -2.40 -14.30
CA LYS A 48 7.17 -2.89 -15.64
C LYS A 48 8.67 -3.15 -15.77
N THR A 49 9.51 -2.45 -14.98
CA THR A 49 10.97 -2.67 -14.96
C THR A 49 11.37 -3.91 -14.15
N ILE A 50 10.58 -4.27 -13.14
CA ILE A 50 10.82 -5.43 -12.29
C ILE A 50 10.02 -6.62 -12.82
N GLY A 51 10.58 -7.32 -13.81
CA GLY A 51 10.02 -8.59 -14.28
C GLY A 51 9.78 -9.60 -13.15
N PRO A 52 8.97 -10.66 -13.37
CA PRO A 52 8.50 -11.53 -12.28
C PRO A 52 9.68 -12.18 -11.54
N ARG A 53 10.00 -11.67 -10.36
CA ARG A 53 10.88 -12.35 -9.40
C ARG A 53 9.94 -13.06 -8.45
N GLY A 54 9.87 -14.38 -8.56
CA GLY A 54 8.89 -15.22 -7.87
C GLY A 54 8.72 -14.86 -6.40
N GLY A 55 7.47 -14.52 -6.03
CA GLY A 55 7.06 -14.15 -4.68
C GLY A 55 5.79 -13.30 -4.67
N THR A 56 4.70 -13.84 -5.21
CA THR A 56 3.28 -13.44 -5.01
C THR A 56 2.94 -11.99 -4.63
N ALA A 57 2.42 -11.23 -5.59
CA ALA A 57 1.12 -10.54 -5.53
C ALA A 57 0.67 -10.35 -6.99
N ALA A 58 -0.56 -10.75 -7.31
CA ALA A 58 -1.04 -10.91 -8.68
C ALA A 58 -0.80 -9.66 -9.58
N PRO A 59 -0.58 -9.86 -10.90
CA PRO A 59 -0.48 -8.74 -11.85
C PRO A 59 -1.75 -7.88 -11.81
N PRO A 60 -1.67 -6.58 -12.12
CA PRO A 60 -2.85 -5.73 -12.20
C PRO A 60 -3.80 -6.34 -13.24
N ALA A 61 -5.03 -6.64 -12.81
CA ALA A 61 -6.10 -7.03 -13.71
C ALA A 61 -6.36 -5.83 -14.62
N ASP A 62 -6.00 -5.98 -15.89
CA ASP A 62 -6.55 -5.17 -16.96
C ASP A 62 -8.07 -5.37 -16.87
N GLU A 63 -8.80 -4.30 -16.53
CA GLU A 63 -10.26 -4.32 -16.45
C GLU A 63 -10.85 -4.68 -17.82
N GLU A 64 -11.22 -5.95 -18.01
CA GLU A 64 -12.23 -6.37 -18.98
C GLU A 64 -12.91 -7.67 -18.54
N THR A 65 -13.94 -7.57 -17.69
CA THR A 65 -15.10 -8.48 -17.73
C THR A 65 -16.35 -7.70 -17.30
N THR A 66 -16.79 -6.88 -18.25
CA THR A 66 -18.19 -6.70 -18.65
C THR A 66 -19.02 -7.98 -18.47
N GLU A 67 -20.23 -7.84 -17.88
CA GLU A 67 -21.36 -8.80 -17.85
C GLU A 67 -21.08 -10.15 -17.12
N VAL A 68 -21.89 -10.63 -16.16
CA VAL A 68 -23.36 -10.83 -16.10
C VAL A 68 -23.81 -10.83 -14.64
#